data_AF-A0A0G4NWY1-F1
#
_entry.id   AF-A0A0G4NWY1-F1
#
_cell.length_a   1.000
_cell.length_b   1.000
_cell.length_c   1.000
_cell.angle_alpha   90.00
_cell.angle_beta   90.00
_cell.angle_gamma   90.00
#
_symmetry.space_group_name_H-M   'P 1'
#
loop_
_entity.id
_entity.type
_entity.pdbx_description
1 polymer ?
#
loop_
_entity_poly.entity_id
_entity_poly.type
_entity_poly.pdbx_seq_one_letter_code
_entity_poly.pdbx_strand_id
1 'polypeptide(L)'
;MSTNLPETEPVEQLFLDLPIQDVPNNNAGMQIKEPCSSIYVKAIRDGRFGDAVWAHYHISGDVVNGIVDNSGGKTVLGIIREDAVHYRVNEKKEFAKAISFYAKTSSEDGHTDVIEVIMNIAKHHPRP
;
A
#
# COMPACT_ATOMS: atom_id res chain seq x y z
N MET A 1 13.10 -1.53 16.57
CA MET A 1 13.02 -0.16 17.13
C MET A 1 11.58 0.30 16.97
N SER A 2 10.90 0.72 18.04
CA SER A 2 9.53 1.22 17.93
C SER A 2 9.55 2.62 17.35
N THR A 3 9.20 2.75 16.08
CA THR A 3 8.89 4.03 15.46
C THR A 3 7.56 4.53 16.06
N ASN A 4 7.53 5.75 16.61
CA ASN A 4 6.28 6.40 17.01
C ASN A 4 5.49 6.74 15.73
N LEU A 5 4.78 5.77 15.19
CA LEU A 5 3.91 5.95 14.03
C LEU A 5 2.56 6.52 14.49
N PRO A 6 1.92 7.39 13.68
CA PRO A 6 0.56 7.81 13.95
C PRO A 6 -0.38 6.60 13.91
N GLU A 7 -1.12 6.39 15.00
CA GLU A 7 -2.06 5.27 15.12
C GLU A 7 -3.49 5.66 14.68
N THR A 8 -3.82 6.96 14.77
CA THR A 8 -5.13 7.54 14.42
C THR A 8 -5.16 8.24 13.06
N GLU A 9 -4.02 8.38 12.40
CA GLU A 9 -3.90 8.97 11.07
C GLU A 9 -3.12 8.02 10.15
N PRO A 10 -3.33 8.11 8.83
CA PRO A 10 -2.56 7.33 7.87
C PRO A 10 -1.06 7.63 7.98
N VAL A 11 -0.24 6.58 7.92
CA VAL A 11 1.23 6.73 7.87
C VAL A 11 1.72 7.27 6.53
N GLU A 12 0.93 7.06 5.47
CA GLU A 12 1.13 7.53 4.10
C GLU A 12 -0.25 7.68 3.44
N GLN A 13 -0.51 8.76 2.69
CA GLN A 13 -1.87 9.15 2.31
C GLN A 13 -2.42 8.49 1.04
N LEU A 14 -1.56 7.88 0.22
CA LEU A 14 -1.95 7.36 -1.09
C LEU A 14 -2.25 5.87 -1.07
N PHE A 15 -1.34 5.05 -0.53
CA PHE A 15 -1.46 3.60 -0.55
C PHE A 15 -1.68 2.99 0.84
N LEU A 16 -1.37 3.71 1.91
CA LEU A 16 -1.57 3.29 3.30
C LEU A 16 -2.51 4.25 4.05
N ASP A 17 -3.61 4.61 3.38
CA ASP A 17 -4.61 5.61 3.76
C ASP A 17 -5.55 5.15 4.90
N LEU A 18 -5.39 3.93 5.41
CA LEU A 18 -6.12 3.42 6.56
C LEU A 18 -5.36 3.65 7.88
N PRO A 19 -5.95 4.32 8.88
CA PRO A 19 -5.37 4.39 10.22
C PRO A 19 -5.20 3.00 10.85
N ILE A 20 -4.09 2.80 11.55
CA ILE A 20 -3.77 1.53 12.22
C ILE A 20 -4.90 1.10 13.19
N GLN A 21 -5.53 2.06 13.86
CA GLN A 21 -6.62 1.79 14.81
C GLN A 21 -7.96 1.45 14.16
N ASP A 22 -8.20 1.86 12.92
CA ASP A 22 -9.50 1.64 12.26
C ASP A 22 -9.60 0.26 11.64
N VAL A 23 -8.45 -0.33 11.27
CA VAL A 23 -8.38 -1.64 10.63
C VAL A 23 -8.90 -2.78 11.52
N PRO A 24 -8.47 -2.93 12.80
CA PRO A 24 -8.97 -3.97 13.68
C PRO A 24 -10.44 -3.80 14.06
N ASN A 25 -10.91 -2.55 14.08
CA ASN A 25 -12.26 -2.20 14.52
C ASN A 25 -13.29 -2.25 13.38
N ASN A 26 -12.86 -2.54 12.14
CA ASN A 26 -13.71 -2.50 10.95
C ASN A 26 -14.43 -1.15 10.76
N ASN A 27 -13.78 -0.07 11.20
CA ASN A 27 -14.33 1.28 11.18
C ASN A 27 -14.08 2.01 9.85
N ALA A 28 -13.33 1.40 8.93
CA ALA A 28 -12.98 1.96 7.63
C ALA A 28 -14.15 2.00 6.61
N GLY A 29 -15.35 1.52 6.98
CA GLY A 29 -16.50 1.49 6.08
C GLY A 29 -16.40 0.46 4.94
N MET A 30 -15.42 -0.43 4.99
CA MET A 30 -15.19 -1.53 4.05
C MET A 30 -15.18 -2.88 4.77
N GLN A 31 -15.35 -3.98 4.03
CA GLN A 31 -15.25 -5.32 4.62
C GLN A 31 -13.77 -5.65 4.86
N ILE A 32 -13.29 -5.63 6.10
CA ILE A 32 -11.90 -6.00 6.43
C ILE A 32 -11.83 -7.49 6.74
N LYS A 33 -10.92 -8.23 6.08
CA LYS A 33 -10.76 -9.68 6.23
C LYS A 33 -9.37 -10.07 6.73
N GLU A 34 -9.33 -11.03 7.64
CA GLU A 34 -8.10 -11.73 8.04
C GLU A 34 -7.62 -12.68 6.92
N PRO A 35 -6.29 -12.91 6.79
CA PRO A 35 -5.20 -12.41 7.65
C PRO A 35 -4.71 -11.00 7.29
N CYS A 36 -5.28 -10.37 6.26
CA CYS A 36 -4.74 -9.14 5.66
C CYS A 36 -4.71 -7.96 6.63
N SER A 37 -5.72 -7.79 7.49
CA SER A 37 -5.74 -6.78 8.56
C SER A 37 -4.56 -6.91 9.52
N SER A 38 -4.32 -8.13 10.02
CA SER A 38 -3.21 -8.41 10.93
C SER A 38 -1.86 -8.16 10.25
N ILE A 39 -1.72 -8.54 8.98
CA ILE A 39 -0.51 -8.31 8.20
C ILE A 39 -0.28 -6.82 7.99
N TYR A 40 -1.32 -6.06 7.61
CA TYR A 40 -1.26 -4.61 7.39
C TYR A 40 -0.70 -3.88 8.63
N VAL A 41 -1.31 -4.09 9.79
CA VAL A 41 -0.92 -3.44 11.04
C VAL A 41 0.51 -3.82 11.44
N LYS A 42 0.83 -5.12 11.38
CA LYS A 42 2.16 -5.62 11.76
C LYS A 42 3.24 -5.10 10.81
N ALA A 43 2.98 -5.13 9.51
CA ALA A 43 3.91 -4.68 8.48
C ALA A 43 4.25 -3.19 8.61
N ILE A 44 3.25 -2.35 8.87
CA ILE A 44 3.47 -0.91 9.15
C ILE A 44 4.39 -0.73 10.37
N ARG A 45 4.09 -1.41 11.48
CA ARG A 45 4.87 -1.30 12.72
C ARG A 45 6.30 -1.84 12.57
N ASP A 46 6.49 -2.84 11.72
CA ASP A 46 7.81 -3.43 11.41
C ASP A 46 8.58 -2.62 10.34
N GLY A 47 7.98 -1.59 9.74
CA GLY A 47 8.57 -0.82 8.64
C GLY A 47 8.67 -1.60 7.32
N ARG A 48 7.90 -2.69 7.18
CA ARG A 48 7.78 -3.50 5.96
C ARG A 48 6.65 -2.94 5.11
N PHE A 49 6.88 -1.79 4.49
CA PHE A 49 5.82 -1.05 3.81
C PHE A 49 5.31 -1.68 2.51
N GLY A 50 6.11 -2.52 1.84
CA GLY A 50 5.67 -3.31 0.69
C GLY A 50 4.63 -4.35 1.12
N ASP A 51 4.92 -5.08 2.21
CA ASP A 51 3.97 -6.00 2.83
C ASP A 51 2.68 -5.28 3.26
N ALA A 52 2.80 -4.06 3.77
CA ALA A 52 1.65 -3.25 4.18
C ALA A 52 0.76 -2.86 3.00
N VAL A 53 1.35 -2.34 1.91
CA VAL A 53 0.59 -2.00 0.69
C VAL A 53 -0.04 -3.24 0.09
N TRP A 54 0.71 -4.35 0.01
CA TRP A 54 0.17 -5.61 -0.48
C TRP A 54 -1.06 -6.06 0.33
N ALA A 55 -0.95 -6.04 1.66
CA ALA A 55 -2.05 -6.39 2.55
C ALA A 55 -3.24 -5.46 2.40
N HIS A 56 -3.01 -4.15 2.19
CA HIS A 56 -4.08 -3.18 1.98
C HIS A 56 -4.92 -3.51 0.74
N TYR A 57 -4.27 -3.78 -0.39
CA TYR A 57 -4.96 -4.13 -1.63
C TYR A 57 -5.65 -5.51 -1.58
N HIS A 58 -5.36 -6.33 -0.57
CA HIS A 58 -6.03 -7.60 -0.31
C HIS A 58 -7.03 -7.54 0.85
N ILE A 59 -7.19 -6.38 1.49
CA ILE A 59 -7.88 -6.28 2.77
C ILE A 59 -9.39 -6.54 2.65
N SER A 60 -9.99 -6.27 1.49
CA SER A 60 -11.39 -6.62 1.19
C SER A 60 -11.60 -8.10 0.86
N GLY A 61 -10.50 -8.83 0.60
CA GLY A 61 -10.50 -10.25 0.22
C GLY A 61 -11.22 -10.54 -1.10
N ASP A 62 -11.31 -9.56 -1.99
CA ASP A 62 -11.82 -9.72 -3.36
C ASP A 62 -10.73 -10.19 -4.33
N VAL A 63 -9.61 -10.69 -3.80
CA VAL A 63 -8.47 -11.13 -4.60
C VAL A 63 -8.39 -12.65 -4.59
N VAL A 64 -8.50 -13.26 -5.76
CA VAL A 64 -8.40 -14.71 -5.95
C VAL A 64 -7.23 -15.00 -6.90
N ASN A 65 -6.27 -15.81 -6.46
CA ASN A 65 -5.04 -16.12 -7.20
C ASN A 65 -4.26 -14.85 -7.65
N GLY A 66 -4.27 -13.79 -6.83
CA GLY A 66 -3.59 -12.53 -7.12
C GLY A 66 -4.31 -11.62 -8.14
N ILE A 67 -5.49 -12.02 -8.61
CA ILE A 67 -6.35 -11.26 -9.51
C ILE A 67 -7.47 -10.62 -8.69
N VAL A 68 -7.68 -9.32 -8.88
CA VAL A 68 -8.76 -8.60 -8.19
C VAL A 68 -10.07 -8.85 -8.91
N ASP A 69 -11.09 -9.28 -8.19
CA ASP A 69 -12.42 -9.53 -8.74
C ASP A 69 -13.00 -8.25 -9.36
N ASN A 70 -13.77 -8.39 -10.44
CA ASN A 70 -14.33 -7.28 -11.23
C ASN A 70 -13.31 -6.25 -11.79
N SER A 71 -12.00 -6.51 -11.73
CA SER A 71 -10.96 -5.61 -12.27
C SER A 71 -10.67 -5.78 -13.77
N GLY A 72 -11.35 -6.71 -14.44
CA GLY A 72 -11.04 -7.10 -15.82
C GLY A 72 -9.80 -7.99 -15.94
N GLY A 73 -9.47 -8.75 -14.90
CA GLY A 73 -8.33 -9.69 -14.88
C GLY A 73 -7.00 -9.05 -14.47
N LYS A 74 -7.02 -7.88 -13.83
CA LYS A 74 -5.81 -7.21 -13.36
C LYS A 74 -5.28 -7.87 -12.09
N THR A 75 -3.96 -8.00 -12.04
CA THR A 75 -3.28 -8.40 -10.80
C THR A 75 -3.21 -7.23 -9.83
N VAL A 76 -3.05 -7.50 -8.54
CA VAL A 76 -2.87 -6.45 -7.53
C VAL A 76 -1.68 -5.53 -7.86
N LEU A 77 -0.55 -6.09 -8.29
CA LEU A 77 0.60 -5.32 -8.79
C LEU A 77 0.25 -4.42 -9.99
N GLY A 78 -0.64 -4.89 -10.87
CA GLY A 78 -1.15 -4.11 -11.99
C GLY A 78 -1.96 -2.91 -11.54
N ILE A 79 -2.84 -3.09 -10.55
CA ILE A 79 -3.65 -1.99 -9.99
C ILE A 79 -2.74 -0.99 -9.26
N ILE A 80 -1.84 -1.46 -8.39
CA ILE A 80 -0.86 -0.60 -7.70
C ILE A 80 -0.06 0.25 -8.71
N ARG A 81 0.33 -0.34 -9.85
CA ARG A 81 1.03 0.39 -10.91
C ARG A 81 0.16 1.49 -11.51
N GLU A 82 -1.11 1.20 -11.81
CA GLU A 82 -2.05 2.18 -12.37
C GLU A 82 -2.30 3.34 -11.39
N ASP A 83 -2.49 3.03 -10.11
CA ASP A 83 -2.65 4.01 -9.04
C ASP A 83 -1.38 4.86 -8.89
N ALA A 84 -0.19 4.24 -8.90
CA ALA A 84 1.06 4.99 -8.87
C ALA A 84 1.21 5.95 -10.08
N VAL A 85 0.79 5.54 -11.27
CA VAL A 85 0.77 6.42 -12.45
C VAL A 85 -0.21 7.58 -12.23
N HIS A 86 -1.40 7.30 -11.72
CA HIS A 86 -2.43 8.29 -11.42
C HIS A 86 -1.94 9.31 -10.38
N TYR A 87 -1.47 8.86 -9.21
CA TYR A 87 -1.01 9.71 -8.13
C TYR A 87 0.20 10.55 -8.53
N ARG A 88 1.13 10.00 -9.30
CA ARG A 88 2.24 10.81 -9.81
C ARG A 88 1.77 11.97 -10.69
N VAL A 89 0.68 11.82 -11.44
CA VAL A 89 0.16 12.88 -12.32
C VAL A 89 -0.70 13.88 -11.54
N ASN A 90 -1.61 13.37 -10.71
CA ASN A 90 -2.66 14.17 -10.07
C ASN A 90 -2.31 14.62 -8.65
N GLU A 91 -1.48 13.85 -7.93
CA GLU A 91 -1.16 14.03 -6.51
C GLU A 91 0.35 14.19 -6.28
N LYS A 92 1.04 14.88 -7.19
CA LYS A 92 2.51 15.01 -7.25
C LYS A 92 3.22 15.21 -5.92
N LYS A 93 2.69 16.10 -5.08
CA LYS A 93 3.29 16.42 -3.77
C LYS A 93 3.21 15.24 -2.82
N GLU A 94 2.06 14.58 -2.76
CA GLU A 94 1.83 13.46 -1.85
C GLU A 94 2.53 12.21 -2.39
N PHE A 95 2.58 12.05 -3.72
CA PHE A 95 3.40 11.02 -4.34
C PHE A 95 4.88 11.18 -4.00
N ALA A 96 5.44 12.39 -4.07
CA ALA A 96 6.82 12.63 -3.67
C ALA A 96 7.09 12.31 -2.18
N LYS A 97 6.12 12.55 -1.29
CA LYS A 97 6.21 12.14 0.12
C LYS A 97 6.18 10.62 0.26
N ALA A 98 5.29 9.94 -0.46
CA ALA A 98 5.20 8.48 -0.50
C ALA A 98 6.54 7.85 -0.93
N ILE A 99 7.17 8.38 -1.99
CA ILE A 99 8.51 7.93 -2.42
C ILE A 99 9.55 8.09 -1.31
N SER A 100 9.53 9.21 -0.59
CA SER A 100 10.45 9.45 0.52
C SER A 100 10.17 8.55 1.73
N PHE A 101 8.92 8.14 1.91
CA PHE A 101 8.49 7.20 2.95
C PHE A 101 8.97 5.77 2.62
N TYR A 102 8.70 5.28 1.41
CA TYR A 102 9.06 3.94 0.97
C TYR A 102 10.57 3.71 0.81
N ALA A 103 11.37 4.77 0.65
CA ALA A 103 12.83 4.68 0.70
C ALA A 103 13.39 4.16 2.04
N LYS A 104 12.55 4.12 3.09
CA LYS A 104 12.90 3.67 4.44
C LYS A 104 12.41 2.25 4.76
N THR A 105 11.84 1.55 3.77
CA THR A 105 11.37 0.16 3.94
C THR A 105 12.48 -0.73 4.50
N SER A 106 12.11 -1.59 5.45
CA SER A 106 12.98 -2.60 6.05
C SER A 106 13.51 -3.58 5.01
N SER A 107 14.74 -4.07 5.19
CA SER A 107 15.28 -5.15 4.36
C SER A 107 14.59 -6.50 4.54
N GLU A 108 13.73 -6.62 5.56
CA GLU A 108 12.91 -7.82 5.84
C GLU A 108 11.54 -7.79 5.13
N ASP A 109 11.28 -6.78 4.30
CA ASP A 109 10.06 -6.67 3.52
C ASP A 109 9.94 -7.82 2.51
N GLY A 110 8.82 -8.54 2.54
CA GLY A 110 8.57 -9.68 1.66
C GLY A 110 8.05 -9.29 0.28
N HIS A 111 7.58 -8.06 0.12
CA HIS A 111 6.98 -7.52 -1.10
C HIS A 111 7.78 -6.31 -1.62
N THR A 112 9.08 -6.53 -1.82
CA THR A 112 9.97 -5.53 -2.43
C THR A 112 9.55 -5.18 -3.85
N ASP A 113 8.90 -6.09 -4.56
CA ASP A 113 8.34 -5.90 -5.90
C ASP A 113 7.27 -4.78 -5.93
N VAL A 114 6.45 -4.66 -4.89
CA VAL A 114 5.50 -3.56 -4.72
C VAL A 114 6.22 -2.22 -4.62
N ILE A 115 7.24 -2.14 -3.76
CA ILE A 115 8.04 -0.92 -3.58
C ILE A 115 8.78 -0.58 -4.88
N GLU A 116 9.37 -1.55 -5.54
CA GLU A 116 10.06 -1.37 -6.82
C GLU A 116 9.15 -0.80 -7.89
N VAL A 117 7.92 -1.29 -8.01
CA VAL A 117 6.93 -0.75 -8.96
C VAL A 117 6.66 0.73 -8.70
N ILE A 118 6.36 1.10 -7.46
CA ILE A 118 6.06 2.49 -7.07
C ILE A 118 7.28 3.39 -7.36
N MET A 119 8.47 2.96 -6.94
CA MET A 119 9.73 3.69 -7.14
C MET A 119 10.12 3.80 -8.62
N ASN A 120 9.84 2.78 -9.44
CA ASN A 120 10.12 2.81 -10.87
C ASN A 120 9.22 3.82 -11.60
N ILE A 121 7.96 3.95 -11.20
CA ILE A 121 7.06 5.00 -11.70
C ILE A 121 7.56 6.39 -11.33
N ALA A 122 8.12 6.58 -10.14
CA ALA A 122 8.74 7.85 -9.78
C ALA A 122 9.95 8.21 -10.66
N LYS A 123 10.75 7.20 -11.05
CA LYS A 123 11.97 7.38 -11.86
C LYS A 123 11.69 7.56 -13.36
N HIS A 124 10.64 6.94 -13.90
CA HIS A 124 10.38 6.91 -15.34
C HIS A 124 9.07 7.59 -15.68
N HIS A 125 9.14 8.74 -16.37
CA HIS A 125 8.00 9.31 -17.10
C HIS A 125 7.36 8.20 -17.97
N PRO A 126 6.03 8.01 -17.96
CA PRO A 126 5.43 7.10 -18.93
C PRO A 126 5.67 7.76 -20.29
N ARG A 127 6.25 7.03 -21.24
CA ARG A 127 6.31 7.56 -22.60
C ARG A 127 4.86 7.75 -23.09
N PRO A 128 4.56 8.90 -23.71
CA PRO A 128 3.24 9.15 -24.29
C PRO A 128 2.90 8.12 -25.37
#